data_AF-A0A8T3TQR5-F1
#
_entry.id   AF-A0A8T3TQR5-F1
#
_cell.length_a   1.000
_cell.length_b   1.000
_cell.length_c   1.000
_cell.angle_alpha   90.00
_cell.angle_beta   90.00
_cell.angle_gamma   90.00
#
_symmetry.space_group_name_H-M   'P 1'
#
loop_
_entity.id
_entity.type
_entity.pdbx_description
1 polymer ?
#
loop_
_entity_poly.entity_id
_entity_poly.type
_entity_poly.pdbx_seq_one_letter_code
_entity_poly.pdbx_strand_id
1 'polypeptide(L)'
;MNAPRPLVIDASAALAVVLNEDQSDAVQRVAMARVAQGARIVVPELFWIEISNALVRRHRQPFDVVLEAIATLDGLGLITVQTDRAGVLAATAAMLEHELSGYDATYLALAESADAEFLTLDRGLAEAAGERAVPLDRGEVREAHAAYRLKPWITWSEAASYFKAVREVTLEESRR
;
A
#
# COMPACT_ATOMS: atom_id res chain seq x y z
N MET A 1 9.14 -22.88 15.28
CA MET A 1 8.19 -22.30 14.30
C MET A 1 8.81 -20.99 13.87
N ASN A 2 9.07 -20.79 12.57
CA ASN A 2 9.63 -19.53 12.09
C ASN A 2 8.57 -18.43 12.23
N ALA A 3 8.95 -17.21 12.59
CA ALA A 3 8.00 -16.11 12.70
C ALA A 3 7.35 -15.83 11.32
N PRO A 4 6.07 -15.43 11.27
CA PRO A 4 5.43 -15.08 10.00
C PRO A 4 6.16 -13.90 9.34
N ARG A 5 6.46 -14.04 8.05
CA ARG A 5 7.08 -12.96 7.26
C ARG A 5 6.11 -11.78 7.15
N PRO A 6 6.58 -10.53 7.23
CA PRO A 6 5.74 -9.38 6.91
C PRO A 6 5.22 -9.48 5.46
N LEU A 7 4.15 -8.74 5.18
CA LEU A 7 3.63 -8.59 3.83
C LEU A 7 3.78 -7.12 3.43
N VAL A 8 4.61 -6.84 2.43
CA VAL A 8 4.60 -5.54 1.75
C VAL A 8 3.44 -5.55 0.75
N ILE A 9 2.65 -4.48 0.75
CA ILE A 9 1.68 -4.20 -0.33
C ILE A 9 2.10 -2.93 -1.05
N ASP A 10 1.91 -2.87 -2.36
CA ASP A 10 2.10 -1.64 -3.12
C ASP A 10 0.81 -0.80 -3.23
N ALA A 11 0.94 0.41 -3.76
CA ALA A 11 -0.20 1.28 -3.99
C ALA A 11 -1.22 0.66 -4.94
N SER A 12 -0.81 -0.12 -5.95
CA SER A 12 -1.73 -0.73 -6.91
C SER A 12 -2.67 -1.76 -6.25
N ALA A 13 -2.15 -2.63 -5.38
CA ALA A 13 -2.95 -3.59 -4.63
C ALA A 13 -3.93 -2.89 -3.68
N ALA A 14 -3.49 -1.86 -2.96
CA ALA A 14 -4.37 -1.10 -2.07
C ALA A 14 -5.43 -0.31 -2.84
N LEU A 15 -5.10 0.27 -4.00
CA LEU A 15 -6.03 0.98 -4.86
C LEU A 15 -7.17 0.09 -5.34
N ALA A 16 -6.88 -1.16 -5.73
CA ALA A 16 -7.92 -2.11 -6.12
C ALA A 16 -8.93 -2.36 -5.00
N VAL A 17 -8.48 -2.40 -3.73
CA VAL A 17 -9.36 -2.57 -2.58
C VAL A 17 -10.23 -1.33 -2.37
N VAL A 18 -9.62 -0.14 -2.26
CA VAL A 18 -10.38 1.08 -1.95
C VAL A 18 -11.32 1.44 -3.09
N LEU A 19 -10.90 1.31 -4.35
CA LEU A 19 -11.71 1.57 -5.54
C LEU A 19 -12.72 0.45 -5.84
N ASN A 20 -12.69 -0.65 -5.10
CA ASN A 20 -13.52 -1.83 -5.32
C ASN A 20 -13.43 -2.33 -6.79
N GLU A 21 -12.20 -2.46 -7.27
CA GLU A 21 -11.88 -3.01 -8.59
C GLU A 21 -12.02 -4.54 -8.58
N ASP A 22 -12.01 -5.16 -9.76
CA ASP A 22 -12.21 -6.61 -9.94
C ASP A 22 -11.21 -7.46 -9.11
N GLN A 23 -10.02 -6.94 -8.82
CA GLN A 23 -8.99 -7.63 -8.05
C GLN A 23 -9.15 -7.48 -6.52
N SER A 24 -10.08 -6.65 -6.05
CA SER A 24 -10.31 -6.34 -4.63
C SER A 24 -10.45 -7.60 -3.78
N ASP A 25 -11.33 -8.53 -4.17
CA ASP A 25 -11.58 -9.76 -3.41
C ASP A 25 -10.34 -10.65 -3.32
N ALA A 26 -9.56 -10.72 -4.39
CA ALA A 26 -8.34 -11.52 -4.43
C ALA A 26 -7.25 -10.94 -3.52
N VAL A 27 -7.04 -9.61 -3.60
CA VAL A 27 -6.10 -8.87 -2.75
C VAL A 27 -6.49 -9.01 -1.28
N GLN A 28 -7.76 -8.76 -0.94
CA GLN A 28 -8.25 -8.86 0.44
C GLN A 28 -8.08 -10.28 0.99
N ARG A 29 -8.48 -11.30 0.22
CA ARG A 29 -8.34 -12.72 0.63
C ARG A 29 -6.89 -13.07 0.92
N VAL A 30 -5.97 -12.67 0.06
CA VAL A 30 -4.54 -12.93 0.24
C VAL A 30 -4.02 -12.20 1.48
N ALA A 31 -4.26 -10.89 1.60
CA ALA A 31 -3.79 -10.08 2.73
C ALA A 31 -4.34 -10.61 4.07
N MET A 32 -5.64 -10.89 4.14
CA MET A 32 -6.29 -11.43 5.34
C MET A 32 -5.75 -12.80 5.71
N ALA A 33 -5.43 -13.67 4.74
CA ALA A 33 -4.82 -14.96 5.03
C ALA A 33 -3.43 -14.83 5.69
N ARG A 34 -2.62 -13.83 5.28
CA ARG A 34 -1.30 -13.58 5.87
C ARG A 34 -1.43 -12.98 7.26
N VAL A 35 -2.35 -12.02 7.43
CA VAL A 35 -2.66 -11.46 8.75
C VAL A 35 -3.16 -12.52 9.72
N ALA A 36 -4.01 -13.46 9.26
CA ALA A 36 -4.47 -14.59 10.07
C ALA A 36 -3.34 -15.54 10.49
N GLN A 37 -2.24 -15.58 9.73
CA GLN A 37 -1.00 -16.30 10.09
C GLN A 37 -0.06 -15.49 10.99
N GLY A 38 -0.43 -14.25 11.32
CA GLY A 38 0.34 -13.34 12.17
C GLY A 38 1.29 -12.41 11.42
N ALA A 39 1.21 -12.35 10.09
CA ALA A 39 1.97 -11.38 9.30
C ALA A 39 1.49 -9.96 9.59
N ARG A 40 2.43 -9.01 9.62
CA ARG A 40 2.13 -7.58 9.65
C ARG A 40 2.16 -7.05 8.23
N ILE A 41 1.20 -6.20 7.87
CA ILE A 41 1.22 -5.51 6.58
C ILE A 41 2.06 -4.26 6.74
N VAL A 42 3.04 -4.08 5.86
CA VAL A 42 3.99 -2.97 5.92
C VAL A 42 4.01 -2.23 4.58
N VAL A 43 4.20 -0.91 4.60
CA VAL A 43 4.25 -0.06 3.41
C VAL A 43 5.33 1.01 3.60
N PRO A 44 6.01 1.48 2.54
CA PRO A 44 6.86 2.65 2.65
C PRO A 44 6.01 3.91 2.82
N GLU A 45 6.55 4.98 3.40
CA GLU A 45 5.83 6.27 3.51
C GLU A 45 5.34 6.84 2.18
N LEU A 46 6.05 6.52 1.09
CA LEU A 46 5.71 6.88 -0.28
C LEU A 46 4.31 6.37 -0.68
N PHE A 47 3.88 5.24 -0.13
CA PHE A 47 2.58 4.63 -0.40
C PHE A 47 1.43 5.62 -0.29
N TRP A 48 1.40 6.42 0.78
CA TRP A 48 0.34 7.38 1.02
C TRP A 48 0.27 8.50 -0.03
N ILE A 49 1.44 8.89 -0.55
CA ILE A 49 1.54 9.88 -1.63
C ILE A 49 1.03 9.29 -2.94
N GLU A 50 1.33 8.02 -3.23
CA GLU A 50 0.84 7.36 -4.43
C GLU A 50 -0.66 7.10 -4.42
N ILE A 51 -1.22 6.66 -3.29
CA ILE A 51 -2.68 6.55 -3.10
C ILE A 51 -3.34 7.91 -3.38
N SER A 52 -2.85 8.97 -2.73
CA SER A 52 -3.38 10.33 -2.91
C SER A 52 -3.27 10.81 -4.35
N ASN A 53 -2.11 10.61 -4.98
CA ASN A 53 -1.85 11.01 -6.35
C ASN A 53 -2.75 10.26 -7.34
N ALA A 54 -2.93 8.95 -7.18
CA ALA A 54 -3.81 8.16 -8.02
C ALA A 54 -5.25 8.62 -7.89
N LEU A 55 -5.78 8.75 -6.67
CA LEU A 55 -7.16 9.17 -6.44
C LEU A 55 -7.44 10.57 -7.01
N VAL A 56 -6.53 11.53 -6.79
CA VAL A 56 -6.72 12.92 -7.26
C VAL A 56 -6.47 13.07 -8.77
N ARG A 57 -5.38 12.51 -9.30
CA ARG A 57 -4.94 12.78 -10.69
C ARG A 57 -5.56 11.81 -11.69
N ARG A 58 -5.55 10.51 -11.37
CA ARG A 58 -6.06 9.47 -12.28
C ARG A 58 -7.58 9.33 -12.16
N HIS A 59 -8.09 9.23 -10.94
CA HIS A 59 -9.53 8.98 -10.70
C HIS A 59 -10.35 10.25 -10.46
N ARG A 60 -9.70 11.42 -10.36
CA ARG A 60 -10.33 12.74 -10.19
C ARG A 60 -11.30 12.80 -9.00
N GLN A 61 -10.94 12.13 -7.91
CA GLN A 61 -11.74 12.08 -6.70
C GLN A 61 -11.61 13.38 -5.88
N PRO A 62 -12.69 13.84 -5.23
CA PRO A 62 -12.65 14.97 -4.30
C PRO A 62 -11.95 14.59 -2.98
N PHE A 63 -11.53 15.61 -2.22
CA PHE A 63 -10.70 15.44 -1.02
C PHE A 63 -11.34 14.57 0.07
N ASP A 64 -12.65 14.68 0.27
CA ASP A 64 -13.42 13.87 1.21
C ASP A 64 -13.36 12.37 0.88
N VAL A 65 -13.41 12.00 -0.40
CA VAL A 65 -13.22 10.61 -0.86
C VAL A 65 -11.78 10.15 -0.64
N VAL A 66 -10.78 11.00 -0.89
CA VAL A 66 -9.37 10.67 -0.61
C VAL A 66 -9.14 10.44 0.88
N LEU A 67 -9.71 11.30 1.71
CA LEU A 67 -9.64 11.18 3.17
C LEU A 67 -10.28 9.87 3.65
N GLU A 68 -11.45 9.51 3.12
CA GLU A 68 -12.13 8.26 3.46
C GLU A 68 -11.30 7.03 3.07
N ALA A 69 -10.66 7.06 1.90
CA ALA A 69 -9.79 5.97 1.45
C ALA A 69 -8.57 5.81 2.37
N ILE A 70 -7.90 6.92 2.75
CA ILE A 70 -6.76 6.87 3.68
C ILE A 70 -7.21 6.38 5.05
N ALA A 71 -8.32 6.89 5.60
CA ALA A 71 -8.85 6.44 6.89
C ALA A 71 -9.24 4.95 6.88
N THR A 72 -9.76 4.46 5.75
CA THR A 72 -10.06 3.03 5.56
C THR A 72 -8.78 2.19 5.60
N LEU A 73 -7.73 2.62 4.90
CA LEU A 73 -6.43 1.94 4.89
C LEU A 73 -5.76 1.98 6.27
N ASP A 74 -5.82 3.08 7.00
CA ASP A 74 -5.34 3.17 8.38
C ASP A 74 -6.05 2.17 9.31
N GLY A 75 -7.35 1.97 9.11
CA GLY A 75 -8.14 0.97 9.84
C GLY A 75 -7.66 -0.48 9.66
N LEU A 76 -6.83 -0.75 8.65
CA LEU A 76 -6.22 -2.07 8.41
C LEU A 76 -4.96 -2.32 9.24
N GLY A 77 -4.47 -1.33 9.99
CA GLY A 77 -3.28 -1.46 10.84
C GLY A 77 -1.99 -1.60 10.03
N LEU A 78 -1.90 -0.91 8.88
CA LEU A 78 -0.68 -0.86 8.07
C LEU A 78 0.46 -0.22 8.87
N ILE A 79 1.65 -0.84 8.83
CA ILE A 79 2.85 -0.26 9.43
C ILE A 79 3.59 0.52 8.36
N THR A 80 3.66 1.84 8.54
CA THR A 80 4.42 2.70 7.65
C THR A 80 5.89 2.69 8.03
N VAL A 81 6.76 2.35 7.08
CA VAL A 81 8.21 2.36 7.25
C VAL A 81 8.78 3.60 6.56
N GLN A 82 9.57 4.37 7.30
CA GLN A 82 10.26 5.55 6.80
C GLN A 82 11.43 5.14 5.89
N THR A 83 11.58 5.81 4.75
CA THR A 83 12.66 5.49 3.81
C THR A 83 13.88 6.34 4.15
N ASP A 84 14.82 5.76 4.90
CA ASP A 84 16.08 6.42 5.24
C ASP A 84 17.09 6.37 4.07
N ARG A 85 18.32 6.88 4.29
CA ARG A 85 19.36 6.87 3.25
C ARG A 85 19.75 5.45 2.80
N ALA A 86 19.71 4.47 3.69
CA ALA A 86 20.00 3.08 3.33
C ALA A 86 18.87 2.52 2.45
N GLY A 87 17.61 2.82 2.79
CA GLY A 87 16.45 2.51 1.96
C GLY A 87 16.53 3.13 0.56
N VAL A 88 16.93 4.40 0.45
CA VAL A 88 17.13 5.05 -0.86
C VAL A 88 18.23 4.37 -1.69
N LEU A 89 19.35 3.99 -1.06
CA LEU A 89 20.42 3.29 -1.75
C LEU A 89 20.02 1.88 -2.19
N ALA A 90 19.26 1.16 -1.35
CA ALA A 90 18.68 -0.14 -1.70
C ALA A 90 17.70 -0.02 -2.87
N ALA A 91 16.79 0.96 -2.84
CA ALA A 91 15.89 1.25 -3.96
C ALA A 91 16.69 1.61 -5.23
N THR A 92 17.76 2.40 -5.13
CA THR A 92 18.62 2.72 -6.27
C THR A 92 19.28 1.48 -6.86
N ALA A 93 19.72 0.52 -6.03
CA ALA A 93 20.26 -0.75 -6.50
C ALA A 93 19.19 -1.56 -7.26
N ALA A 94 17.98 -1.68 -6.70
CA ALA A 94 16.86 -2.36 -7.35
C ALA A 94 16.42 -1.70 -8.67
N MET A 95 16.48 -0.36 -8.77
CA MET A 95 16.24 0.36 -10.03
C MET A 95 17.23 -0.05 -11.11
N LEU A 96 18.52 -0.16 -10.77
CA LEU A 96 19.57 -0.51 -11.73
C LEU A 96 19.52 -1.99 -12.13
N GLU A 97 19.15 -2.86 -11.20
CA GLU A 97 19.09 -4.31 -11.44
C GLU A 97 17.85 -4.72 -12.25
N HIS A 98 16.71 -4.08 -12.01
CA HIS A 98 15.42 -4.49 -12.55
C HIS A 98 14.77 -3.45 -13.48
N GLU A 99 15.47 -2.37 -13.82
CA GLU A 99 14.98 -1.26 -14.66
C GLU A 99 13.68 -0.62 -14.12
N LEU A 100 13.50 -0.64 -12.79
CA LEU A 100 12.31 -0.11 -12.12
C LEU A 100 12.34 1.41 -11.97
N SER A 101 11.16 2.02 -11.84
CA SER A 101 11.06 3.39 -11.35
C SER A 101 11.52 3.47 -9.89
N GLY A 102 11.97 4.64 -9.43
CA GLY A 102 12.32 4.83 -8.02
C GLY A 102 11.14 4.62 -7.06
N TYR A 103 9.90 4.77 -7.55
CA TYR A 103 8.69 4.50 -6.79
C TYR A 103 8.53 2.99 -6.55
N ASP A 104 8.51 2.21 -7.63
CA ASP A 104 8.37 0.75 -7.58
C ASP A 104 9.53 0.09 -6.82
N ALA A 105 10.75 0.56 -7.07
CA ALA A 105 11.96 0.05 -6.41
C ALA A 105 11.95 0.31 -4.89
N THR A 106 11.24 1.34 -4.41
CA THR A 106 11.11 1.60 -2.96
C THR A 106 10.34 0.48 -2.27
N TYR A 107 9.30 -0.07 -2.91
CA TYR A 107 8.57 -1.22 -2.36
C TYR A 107 9.40 -2.49 -2.38
N LEU A 108 10.09 -2.76 -3.50
CA LEU A 108 10.95 -3.94 -3.61
C LEU A 108 12.07 -3.90 -2.57
N ALA A 109 12.76 -2.76 -2.42
CA ALA A 109 13.79 -2.58 -1.41
C ALA A 109 13.26 -2.75 0.02
N LEU A 110 12.04 -2.28 0.31
CA LEU A 110 11.39 -2.55 1.59
C LEU A 110 11.13 -4.05 1.79
N ALA A 111 10.61 -4.73 0.76
CA ALA A 111 10.32 -6.16 0.84
C ALA A 111 11.59 -7.01 1.05
N GLU A 112 12.69 -6.62 0.41
CA GLU A 112 13.98 -7.29 0.58
C GLU A 112 14.58 -7.05 1.96
N SER A 113 14.62 -5.78 2.40
CA SER A 113 15.21 -5.41 3.69
C SER A 113 14.43 -5.95 4.90
N ALA A 114 13.10 -6.10 4.76
CA ALA A 114 12.24 -6.65 5.80
C ALA A 114 12.05 -8.18 5.73
N ASP A 115 12.70 -8.86 4.77
CA ASP A 115 12.46 -10.26 4.42
C ASP A 115 10.95 -10.59 4.29
N ALA A 116 10.23 -9.72 3.60
CA ALA A 116 8.79 -9.77 3.45
C ALA A 116 8.35 -10.55 2.20
N GLU A 117 7.14 -11.11 2.28
CA GLU A 117 6.34 -11.38 1.09
C GLU A 117 5.91 -10.05 0.46
N PHE A 118 5.61 -10.05 -0.84
CA PHE A 118 5.26 -8.83 -1.56
C PHE A 118 4.04 -9.04 -2.47
N LEU A 119 3.04 -8.18 -2.30
CA LEU A 119 1.78 -8.23 -3.04
C LEU A 119 1.60 -6.94 -3.85
N THR A 120 1.57 -7.10 -5.17
CA THR A 120 1.39 -6.03 -6.16
C THR A 120 0.50 -6.50 -7.29
N LEU A 121 -0.22 -5.56 -7.93
CA LEU A 121 -0.92 -5.80 -9.19
C LEU A 121 -0.08 -5.44 -10.42
N ASP A 122 1.06 -4.78 -10.22
CA ASP A 122 2.01 -4.50 -11.29
C ASP A 122 2.81 -5.76 -11.63
N ARG A 123 2.71 -6.18 -12.89
CA ARG A 123 3.35 -7.41 -13.36
C ARG A 123 4.87 -7.29 -13.42
N GLY A 124 5.41 -6.15 -13.86
CA GLY A 124 6.85 -5.97 -13.97
C GLY A 124 7.49 -5.96 -12.58
N LEU A 125 6.82 -5.31 -11.63
CA LEU A 125 7.24 -5.28 -10.24
C LEU A 125 7.12 -6.66 -9.56
N ALA A 126 6.07 -7.43 -9.86
CA ALA A 126 5.97 -8.83 -9.40
C ALA A 126 7.07 -9.73 -9.98
N GLU A 127 7.41 -9.56 -11.26
CA GLU A 127 8.50 -10.29 -11.92
C GLU A 127 9.86 -9.96 -11.27
N ALA A 128 10.12 -8.67 -10.99
CA ALA A 128 11.33 -8.24 -10.29
C ALA A 128 11.44 -8.81 -8.86
N ALA A 129 10.32 -8.93 -8.16
CA ALA A 129 10.29 -9.47 -6.80
C ALA A 129 10.52 -10.99 -6.69
N GLY A 130 10.44 -11.72 -7.80
CA GLY A 130 10.74 -13.16 -7.86
C GLY A 130 9.95 -13.98 -6.83
N GLU A 131 10.64 -14.79 -6.04
CA GLU A 131 10.04 -15.68 -5.02
C GLU A 131 9.31 -14.94 -3.89
N ARG A 132 9.51 -13.62 -3.75
CA ARG A 132 8.77 -12.80 -2.78
C ARG A 132 7.36 -12.46 -3.27
N ALA A 133 7.14 -12.47 -4.58
CA ALA A 133 5.86 -12.10 -5.16
C ALA A 133 4.76 -13.09 -4.74
N VAL A 134 3.69 -12.56 -4.16
CA VAL A 134 2.52 -13.34 -3.80
C VAL A 134 1.59 -13.42 -5.00
N PRO A 135 1.32 -14.61 -5.55
CA PRO A 135 0.47 -14.74 -6.72
C PRO A 135 -1.00 -14.42 -6.39
N LEU A 136 -1.66 -13.76 -7.32
CA LEU A 136 -3.10 -13.54 -7.31
C LEU A 136 -3.76 -14.38 -8.41
N ASP A 137 -4.71 -15.22 -8.04
CA ASP A 137 -5.54 -15.96 -9.00
C ASP A 137 -6.34 -14.96 -9.83
N ARG A 138 -6.04 -14.86 -11.13
CA ARG A 138 -6.68 -13.90 -12.03
C ARG A 138 -8.10 -14.33 -12.34
N GLY A 139 -9.08 -13.58 -11.85
CA GLY A 139 -10.36 -13.41 -12.55
C GLY A 139 -10.16 -12.53 -13.79
N GLU A 140 -10.88 -12.80 -14.87
CA GLU A 140 -10.85 -11.99 -16.10
C GLU A 140 -11.03 -10.50 -15.79
N VAL A 141 -10.09 -9.67 -16.24
CA VAL A 141 -10.12 -8.22 -16.07
C VAL A 141 -11.18 -7.63 -16.99
N ARG A 142 -12.20 -7.01 -16.40
CA ARG A 142 -12.93 -5.93 -17.06
C ARG A 142 -12.50 -4.64 -16.38
N GLU A 143 -11.90 -3.71 -17.12
CA GLU A 143 -11.84 -2.31 -16.67
C GLU A 143 -13.29 -1.78 -16.62
N ALA A 144 -14.01 -2.12 -15.56
CA ALA A 144 -15.15 -1.36 -15.13
C ALA A 144 -14.60 -0.05 -14.58
N HIS A 145 -15.12 1.08 -15.06
CA HIS A 145 -14.99 2.34 -14.34
C HIS A 145 -15.44 2.09 -12.89
N ALA A 146 -14.46 2.00 -11.97
CA ALA A 146 -14.69 1.93 -10.55
C ALA A 146 -15.43 3.21 -10.14
N ALA A 147 -16.75 3.13 -10.16
CA ALA A 147 -17.61 4.16 -9.63
C ALA A 147 -17.55 4.01 -8.12
N TYR A 148 -16.67 4.77 -7.47
CA TYR A 148 -16.85 5.13 -6.07
C TYR A 148 -18.25 5.74 -5.93
N ARG A 149 -19.22 4.92 -5.53
CA ARG A 149 -20.62 5.31 -5.27
C ARG A 149 -20.86 5.39 -3.78
N LEU A 150 -19.84 5.77 -3.01
CA LEU A 150 -19.99 6.06 -1.59
C LEU A 150 -20.30 7.55 -1.42
N LYS A 151 -21.37 7.83 -0.69
CA LYS A 151 -21.58 9.16 -0.11
C LYS A 151 -20.56 9.29 1.02
N PRO A 152 -19.73 10.34 1.05
CA PRO A 152 -18.80 10.57 2.15
C PRO A 152 -19.54 10.50 3.49
N TRP A 153 -19.05 9.68 4.42
CA TRP A 153 -19.61 9.60 5.77
C TRP A 153 -18.87 10.47 6.80
N ILE A 154 -17.76 11.10 6.40
CA ILE A 154 -16.93 11.96 7.25
C ILE A 154 -17.27 13.45 7.05
N THR A 155 -17.38 14.17 8.16
CA THR A 155 -17.46 15.63 8.26
C THR A 155 -16.06 16.26 8.41
N TRP A 156 -15.92 17.56 8.09
CA TRP A 156 -14.65 18.27 8.28
C TRP A 156 -14.13 18.30 9.73
N SER A 157 -15.02 18.25 10.72
CA SER A 157 -14.64 18.12 12.14
C SER A 157 -14.01 16.77 12.47
N GLU A 158 -14.49 15.70 11.84
CA GLU A 158 -13.92 14.35 11.99
C GLU A 158 -12.56 14.27 11.28
N ALA A 159 -12.43 14.89 10.10
CA ALA A 159 -11.16 15.02 9.39
C ALA A 159 -10.07 15.72 10.23
N ALA A 160 -10.41 16.83 10.88
CA ALA A 160 -9.46 17.60 11.70
C ALA A 160 -8.96 16.80 12.91
N SER A 161 -9.84 16.01 13.53
CA SER A 161 -9.49 15.13 14.65
C SER A 161 -8.56 13.99 14.21
N TYR A 162 -8.83 13.41 13.05
CA TYR A 162 -7.99 12.40 12.42
C TYR A 162 -6.59 12.96 12.08
N PHE A 163 -6.48 14.14 11.45
CA PHE A 163 -5.18 14.74 11.14
C PHE A 163 -4.32 15.01 12.39
N LYS A 164 -4.96 15.40 13.50
CA LYS A 164 -4.26 15.61 14.77
C LYS A 164 -3.69 14.29 15.29
N ALA A 165 -4.50 13.22 15.28
CA ALA A 165 -4.08 11.89 15.73
C ALA A 165 -2.89 11.35 14.91
N VAL A 166 -2.97 11.43 13.58
CA VAL A 166 -1.88 10.99 12.68
C VAL A 166 -0.57 11.74 13.00
N ARG A 167 -0.64 13.06 13.20
CA ARG A 167 0.55 13.87 13.53
C ARG A 167 1.15 13.56 14.91
N GLU A 168 0.33 13.23 15.89
CA GLU A 168 0.81 12.89 17.24
C GLU A 168 1.57 11.56 17.25
N VAL A 169 1.10 10.55 16.51
CA VAL A 169 1.80 9.27 16.35
C VAL A 169 3.16 9.45 15.69
N THR A 170 3.25 10.20 14.58
CA THR A 170 4.53 10.47 13.90
C THR A 170 5.54 11.22 14.78
N LEU A 171 5.07 12.14 15.63
CA LEU A 171 5.93 12.90 16.55
C LEU A 171 6.42 12.09 17.75
N GLU A 172 5.67 11.08 18.20
CA GLU A 172 6.10 10.17 19.27
C GLU A 172 7.12 9.15 18.79
N GLU A 173 6.97 8.63 17.57
CA GLU A 173 7.91 7.70 16.96
C GLU A 173 9.27 8.34 16.66
N SER A 174 9.31 9.64 16.31
CA SER A 174 10.57 10.38 16.09
C SER A 174 11.35 10.75 17.36
N ARG A 175 10.77 10.52 18.55
CA ARG A 175 11.40 10.82 19.86
C ARG A 175 11.96 9.58 20.57
N ARG A 176 11.76 8.38 20.02
CA ARG A 176 12.33 7.12 20.54
C ARG A 176 13.56 6.71 19.74
#